data_AF-A0A2N3AMQ9-F1
#
_entry.id   AF-A0A2N3AMQ9-F1
#
_cell.length_a   1.000
_cell.length_b   1.000
_cell.length_c   1.000
_cell.angle_alpha   90.00
_cell.angle_beta   90.00
_cell.angle_gamma   90.00
#
_symmetry.space_group_name_H-M   'P 1'
#
loop_
_entity.id
_entity.type
_entity.pdbx_description
1 polymer ?
#
loop_
_entity_poly.entity_id
_entity_poly.type
_entity_poly.pdbx_seq_one_letter_code
_entity_poly.pdbx_strand_id
1 'polypeptide(L)'
;MNFHRPCAFPIEVKDKKGKIKKKYRYQDYMTPYEKLRSIPGARIYLKEGITFEMLDKKAKRYTDNEMAKKVQLERDKLFDKILAA
;
A
#
# COMPACT_ATOMS: atom_id res chain seq x y z
N MET A 1 -3.09 -5.22 -5.74
CA MET A 1 -3.00 -3.92 -5.02
C MET A 1 -3.11 -4.19 -3.53
N ASN A 2 -2.20 -3.65 -2.72
CA ASN A 2 -2.29 -3.68 -1.26
C ASN A 2 -2.94 -2.39 -0.76
N PHE A 3 -3.85 -2.50 0.21
CA PHE A 3 -4.67 -1.41 0.74
C PHE A 3 -4.37 -1.05 2.20
N HIS A 4 -3.51 -1.82 2.88
CA HIS A 4 -3.34 -1.73 4.34
C HIS A 4 -1.89 -1.78 4.81
N ARG A 5 -0.96 -2.22 3.95
CA ARG A 5 0.46 -2.24 4.31
C ARG A 5 1.09 -0.90 3.93
N PRO A 6 1.57 -0.11 4.89
CA PRO A 6 2.29 1.12 4.58
C PRO A 6 3.62 0.79 3.88
N CYS A 7 3.95 1.59 2.88
CA CYS A 7 5.18 1.53 2.10
C CYS A 7 5.90 2.87 2.18
N ALA A 8 7.23 2.83 2.20
CA ALA A 8 8.06 4.02 2.22
C ALA A 8 8.18 4.61 0.80
N PHE A 9 7.70 5.84 0.59
CA PHE A 9 7.91 6.58 -0.65
C PHE A 9 8.94 7.69 -0.42
N PRO A 10 10.03 7.75 -1.20
CA PRO A 10 11.07 8.74 -0.99
C PRO A 10 10.67 10.09 -1.57
N ILE A 11 11.20 11.15 -0.96
CA ILE A 11 11.39 12.44 -1.63
C ILE A 11 12.81 12.59 -2.14
N GLU A 12 12.96 13.37 -3.21
CA GLU A 12 14.26 13.71 -3.76
C GLU A 12 14.74 15.04 -3.18
N VAL A 13 15.97 15.02 -2.65
CA VAL A 13 16.65 16.22 -2.14
C VAL A 13 17.97 16.36 -2.87
N LYS A 14 18.16 17.50 -3.51
CA LYS A 14 19.42 17.84 -4.16
C LYS A 14 20.42 18.36 -3.12
N ASP A 15 21.63 17.80 -3.10
CA ASP A 15 22.68 18.30 -2.21
C ASP A 15 23.43 19.50 -2.80
N LYS A 16 24.34 20.09 -2.00
CA LYS A 16 25.15 21.26 -2.40
C LYS A 16 26.01 21.02 -3.65
N LYS A 17 26.29 19.76 -4.00
CA LYS A 17 27.08 19.36 -5.19
C LYS A 17 26.19 18.92 -6.35
N GLY A 18 24.87 19.05 -6.23
CA GLY A 18 23.90 18.69 -7.24
C GLY A 18 23.50 17.21 -7.27
N LYS A 19 23.99 16.37 -6.35
CA LYS A 19 23.62 14.95 -6.28
C LYS A 19 22.21 14.80 -5.72
N ILE A 20 21.38 14.00 -6.39
CA ILE A 20 20.04 13.63 -5.90
C ILE A 20 20.19 12.57 -4.80
N LYS A 21 19.60 12.85 -3.62
CA LYS A 21 19.50 11.92 -2.51
C LYS A 21 18.03 11.61 -2.23
N LYS A 22 17.71 10.33 -2.02
CA LYS A 22 16.38 9.89 -1.58
C LYS A 22 16.28 9.98 -0.07
N LYS A 23 15.28 10.67 0.46
CA LYS A 23 14.94 10.69 1.89
C LYS A 23 13.57 10.07 2.11
N TYR A 24 13.47 9.19 3.10
CA TYR A 24 12.23 8.52 3.49
C TYR A 24 11.76 9.13 4.80
N ARG A 25 10.73 9.98 4.76
CA ARG A 25 10.16 10.59 5.97
C ARG A 25 8.90 9.82 6.35
N TYR A 26 8.61 9.76 7.65
CA TYR A 26 7.45 9.05 8.17
C TYR A 26 6.13 9.53 7.54
N GLN A 27 5.98 10.84 7.37
CA GLN A 27 4.80 11.46 6.73
C GLN A 27 4.59 11.09 5.26
N ASP A 28 5.61 10.57 4.57
CA ASP A 28 5.53 10.15 3.16
C ASP A 28 5.18 8.66 3.03
N TYR A 29 4.97 7.94 4.15
CA TYR A 29 4.50 6.57 4.14
C TYR A 29 3.02 6.54 3.75
N MET A 30 2.71 5.68 2.79
CA MET A 30 1.36 5.48 2.27
C MET A 30 1.20 4.01 1.92
N THR A 31 -0.02 3.50 1.95
CA THR A 31 -0.32 2.24 1.28
C THR A 31 -0.13 2.40 -0.24
N PRO A 32 0.15 1.32 -0.99
CA PRO A 32 0.25 1.39 -2.44
C PRO A 32 -1.00 1.97 -3.11
N TYR A 33 -2.19 1.72 -2.55
CA TYR A 33 -3.43 2.31 -3.03
C TYR A 33 -3.47 3.83 -2.84
N GLU A 34 -3.17 4.34 -1.64
CA GLU A 34 -3.15 5.78 -1.37
C GLU A 34 -2.13 6.49 -2.27
N LYS A 35 -0.96 5.88 -2.50
CA LYS A 35 0.03 6.42 -3.42
C LYS A 35 -0.50 6.51 -4.85
N LEU A 36 -1.17 5.46 -5.34
CA LEU A 36 -1.80 5.51 -6.66
C LEU A 36 -2.84 6.62 -6.72
N ARG A 37 -3.65 6.77 -5.68
CA ARG A 37 -4.70 7.79 -5.62
C ARG A 37 -4.14 9.22 -5.59
N SER A 38 -2.94 9.41 -5.03
CA SER A 38 -2.28 10.72 -4.96
C SER A 38 -1.72 11.20 -6.30
N ILE A 39 -1.64 10.34 -7.33
CA ILE A 39 -1.03 10.69 -8.61
C ILE A 39 -2.06 11.39 -9.51
N PRO A 40 -1.80 12.61 -10.01
CA PRO A 40 -2.67 13.29 -10.95
C PRO A 40 -2.89 12.46 -12.21
N GLY A 41 -4.15 12.35 -12.66
CA GLY A 41 -4.49 11.59 -13.87
C GLY A 41 -4.43 10.08 -13.72
N ALA A 42 -4.19 9.52 -12.51
CA ALA A 42 -4.04 8.08 -12.31
C ALA A 42 -5.25 7.23 -12.73
N ARG A 43 -6.42 7.86 -12.89
CA ARG A 43 -7.67 7.21 -13.33
C ARG A 43 -7.51 6.50 -14.68
N ILE A 44 -6.68 7.02 -15.59
CA ILE A 44 -6.46 6.43 -16.92
C ILE A 44 -5.75 5.08 -16.89
N TYR A 45 -5.08 4.77 -15.79
CA TYR A 45 -4.36 3.50 -15.60
C TYR A 45 -5.19 2.44 -14.86
N LEU A 46 -6.45 2.76 -14.52
CA LEU A 46 -7.36 1.77 -13.96
C LEU A 46 -7.83 0.83 -15.07
N LYS A 47 -8.06 -0.44 -14.71
CA LYS A 47 -8.72 -1.39 -15.62
C LYS A 47 -10.11 -0.88 -16.00
N GLU A 48 -10.57 -1.25 -17.18
CA GLU A 48 -11.92 -0.95 -17.63
C GLU A 48 -12.97 -1.39 -16.60
N GLY A 49 -13.97 -0.54 -16.37
CA GLY A 49 -15.02 -0.76 -15.37
C GLY A 49 -14.58 -0.58 -13.90
N ILE A 50 -13.30 -0.34 -13.61
CA ILE A 50 -12.83 -0.08 -12.24
C ILE A 50 -12.78 1.42 -11.98
N THR A 51 -13.46 1.85 -10.93
CA THR A 51 -13.41 3.24 -10.47
C THR A 51 -12.69 3.39 -9.14
N PHE A 52 -12.25 4.61 -8.88
CA PHE A 52 -11.59 4.95 -7.63
C PHE A 52 -12.54 4.84 -6.44
N GLU A 53 -13.84 5.11 -6.61
CA GLU A 53 -14.86 4.95 -5.57
C GLU A 53 -15.01 3.48 -5.16
N MET A 54 -14.91 2.53 -6.11
CA MET A 54 -14.89 1.10 -5.79
C MET A 54 -13.66 0.71 -4.98
N LEU A 55 -12.50 1.27 -5.33
CA LEU A 55 -11.26 1.03 -4.60
C LEU A 55 -11.27 1.67 -3.21
N ASP A 56 -11.87 2.85 -3.04
CA ASP A 56 -12.07 3.52 -1.74
C ASP A 56 -12.93 2.66 -0.82
N LYS A 57 -14.04 2.09 -1.33
CA LYS A 57 -14.88 1.17 -0.56
C LYS A 57 -14.09 -0.06 -0.10
N LYS A 58 -13.18 -0.56 -0.93
CA LYS A 58 -12.31 -1.68 -0.57
C LYS A 58 -11.29 -1.29 0.49
N ALA A 59 -10.65 -0.14 0.36
CA ALA A 59 -9.68 0.38 1.33
C ALA A 59 -10.31 0.62 2.71
N LYS A 60 -11.55 1.13 2.74
CA LYS A 60 -12.27 1.42 3.99
C LYS A 60 -12.96 0.21 4.62
N ARG A 61 -12.93 -0.96 3.98
CA ARG A 61 -13.62 -2.15 4.46
C ARG A 61 -13.07 -2.65 5.79
N TYR A 62 -11.78 -2.45 6.02
CA TYR A 62 -11.08 -2.84 7.24
C TYR A 62 -10.08 -1.77 7.62
N THR A 63 -9.76 -1.68 8.90
CA THR A 63 -8.58 -0.95 9.37
C THR A 63 -7.30 -1.74 9.09
N ASP A 64 -6.17 -1.05 9.11
CA ASP A 64 -4.87 -1.69 8.87
C ASP A 64 -4.55 -2.79 9.90
N ASN A 65 -4.91 -2.54 11.17
CA ASN A 65 -4.73 -3.51 12.25
C ASN A 65 -5.63 -4.74 12.10
N GLU A 66 -6.88 -4.54 11.67
CA GLU A 66 -7.79 -5.67 11.39
C GLU A 66 -7.26 -6.55 10.26
N MET A 67 -6.71 -5.93 9.22
CA MET A 67 -6.13 -6.68 8.10
C MET A 67 -4.83 -7.37 8.47
N ALA A 68 -3.98 -6.75 9.29
CA ALA A 68 -2.81 -7.41 9.86
C ALA A 68 -3.21 -8.65 10.67
N LYS A 69 -4.23 -8.55 11.53
CA LYS A 69 -4.74 -9.68 12.31
C LYS A 69 -5.28 -10.79 11.41
N LYS A 70 -6.05 -10.44 10.37
CA LYS A 70 -6.59 -11.43 9.41
C LYS A 70 -5.50 -12.16 8.65
N VAL A 71 -4.51 -11.43 8.13
CA VAL A 71 -3.37 -12.04 7.43
C VAL A 71 -2.63 -13.00 8.35
N GLN A 72 -2.43 -12.63 9.62
CA GLN A 72 -1.80 -13.51 10.59
C GLN A 72 -2.62 -14.78 10.85
N LEU A 73 -3.94 -14.66 11.05
CA LEU A 73 -4.83 -15.81 11.24
C LEU A 73 -4.84 -16.76 10.04
N GLU A 74 -4.92 -16.23 8.82
CA GLU A 74 -4.89 -17.06 7.61
C GLU A 74 -3.52 -17.71 7.39
N ARG A 75 -2.43 -17.04 7.80
CA ARG A 75 -1.09 -17.61 7.80
C ARG A 75 -1.00 -18.80 8.75
N ASP A 76 -1.51 -18.67 9.97
CA ASP A 76 -1.48 -19.74 10.96
C ASP A 76 -2.26 -20.97 10.46
N LYS A 77 -3.48 -20.77 9.92
CA LYS A 77 -4.28 -21.84 9.29
C LYS A 77 -3.54 -22.54 8.14
N LEU A 78 -2.77 -21.80 7.35
CA LEU A 78 -1.99 -22.38 6.25
C LEU A 78 -0.89 -23.27 6.81
N PHE A 79 -0.16 -22.81 7.82
CA PHE A 79 0.92 -23.58 8.42
C PHE A 79 0.42 -24.81 9.19
N ASP A 80 -0.72 -24.71 9.87
CA ASP A 80 -1.36 -25.86 10.52
C ASP A 80 -1.63 -26.99 9.50
N LYS A 81 -2.10 -26.65 8.30
CA LYS A 81 -2.34 -27.64 7.23
C LYS A 81 -1.06 -28.27 6.66
N ILE A 82 0.03 -27.51 6.63
CA ILE A 82 1.31 -28.00 6.12
C ILE A 82 2.00 -28.89 7.16
N LEU A 83 1.91 -28.52 8.44
CA LEU A 83 2.56 -29.24 9.54
C LEU A 83 1.76 -30.44 10.04
N ALA A 84 0.45 -30.47 9.80
CA ALA A 84 -0.41 -31.63 10.08
C ALA A 84 -0.42 -32.69 8.97
N ALA A 85 0.28 -32.44 7.85
CA ALA A 85 0.47 -33.37 6.73
C ALA A 85 1.84 -34.07 6.83
#